data_AF-A0A5B9YDY1-F1
#
_entry.id   AF-A0A5B9YDY1-F1
#
_cell.length_a   1.000
_cell.length_b   1.000
_cell.length_c   1.000
_cell.angle_alpha   90.00
_cell.angle_beta   90.00
_cell.angle_gamma   90.00
#
_symmetry.space_group_name_H-M   'P 1'
#
loop_
_entity.id
_entity.type
_entity.pdbx_description
1 polymer ?
#
loop_
_entity_poly.entity_id
_entity_poly.type
_entity_poly.pdbx_seq_one_letter_code
_entity_poly.pdbx_strand_id
1 'polypeptide(L)'
;MKKEKGSAHKKLSANEINRFIYCPYQWYYGRYYGQTALKEQYKALGSKQSKTEAHFTKGIKFHKAYYRSYRIKRLLMILGLILVIAILVGSFMRWSK
;
A
#
# COMPACT_ATOMS: atom_id res chain seq x y z
N MET A 1 27.88 22.22 -1.21
CA MET A 1 26.50 21.69 -1.21
C MET A 1 26.54 20.17 -1.36
N LYS A 2 26.31 19.41 -0.29
CA LYS A 2 26.28 17.93 -0.33
C LYS A 2 24.99 17.51 -1.05
N LYS A 3 25.12 17.02 -2.29
CA LYS A 3 24.02 16.39 -3.04
C LYS A 3 23.75 15.02 -2.40
N GLU A 4 22.83 14.97 -1.45
CA GLU A 4 22.37 13.69 -0.94
C GLU A 4 21.60 12.96 -2.03
N LYS A 5 22.14 11.79 -2.37
CA LYS A 5 21.72 10.84 -3.39
C LYS A 5 20.19 10.71 -3.40
N GLY A 6 19.55 11.13 -4.49
CA GLY A 6 18.16 10.76 -4.78
C GLY A 6 18.06 9.25 -4.68
N SER A 7 17.35 8.76 -3.66
CA SER A 7 17.36 7.34 -3.31
C SER A 7 16.93 6.54 -4.54
N ALA A 8 17.80 5.67 -5.03
CA ALA A 8 17.45 4.68 -6.04
C ALA A 8 16.43 3.72 -5.41
N HIS A 9 15.16 4.07 -5.50
CA HIS A 9 14.08 3.25 -4.99
C HIS A 9 14.06 1.96 -5.81
N LYS A 10 14.40 0.81 -5.20
CA LYS A 10 14.43 -0.49 -5.87
C LYS A 10 13.05 -0.97 -6.38
N LYS A 11 11.96 -0.30 -5.97
CA LYS A 11 10.58 -0.67 -6.29
C LYS A 11 9.83 0.52 -6.86
N LEU A 12 9.27 0.33 -8.05
CA LEU A 12 8.34 1.25 -8.69
C LEU A 12 6.96 1.12 -8.03
N SER A 13 6.33 2.25 -7.72
CA SER A 13 4.96 2.27 -7.18
C SER A 13 3.94 2.65 -8.26
N ALA A 14 2.67 2.25 -8.09
CA ALA A 14 1.59 2.68 -9.00
C ALA A 14 1.47 4.21 -9.07
N ASN A 15 1.69 4.90 -7.94
CA ASN A 15 1.70 6.36 -7.89
C ASN A 15 2.83 6.97 -8.73
N GLU A 16 3.99 6.33 -8.77
CA GLU A 16 5.15 6.78 -9.53
C GLU A 16 4.92 6.65 -11.04
N ILE A 17 4.35 5.53 -11.48
CA ILE A 17 3.94 5.32 -12.88
C ILE A 17 2.87 6.34 -13.27
N ASN A 18 1.84 6.51 -12.43
CA ASN A 18 0.79 7.49 -12.66
C ASN A 18 1.36 8.92 -12.80
N ARG A 19 2.32 9.29 -11.94
CA ARG A 19 2.97 10.62 -12.01
C ARG A 19 3.82 10.77 -13.27
N PHE A 20 4.53 9.73 -13.70
CA PHE A 20 5.32 9.76 -14.93
C PHE A 20 4.44 9.95 -16.17
N ILE A 21 3.36 9.15 -16.28
CA ILE A 21 2.40 9.24 -17.39
C ILE A 21 1.71 10.61 -17.40
N TYR A 22 1.34 11.13 -16.22
CA TYR A 22 0.69 12.43 -16.10
C TYR A 22 1.61 13.59 -16.46
N CYS A 23 2.82 13.64 -15.89
CA CYS A 23 3.81 14.68 -16.17
C CYS A 23 5.24 14.16 -15.92
N PRO A 24 5.99 13.84 -17.00
CA PRO A 24 7.37 13.34 -16.90
C PRO A 24 8.31 14.32 -16.18
N TYR A 25 8.13 15.63 -16.39
CA TYR A 25 8.91 16.65 -15.69
C TYR A 25 8.66 16.61 -14.18
N GLN A 26 7.40 16.61 -13.75
CA GLN A 26 7.05 16.53 -12.32
C GLN A 26 7.58 15.24 -11.66
N TRP A 27 7.63 14.15 -12.43
CA TRP A 27 8.26 12.91 -12.00
C TRP A 27 9.79 13.07 -11.83
N TYR A 28 10.47 13.64 -12.83
CA TYR A 28 11.92 13.89 -12.80
C TYR A 28 12.34 14.76 -11.60
N TYR A 29 11.68 15.90 -11.42
CA TYR A 29 11.93 16.80 -10.29
C TYR A 29 11.67 16.10 -8.95
N GLY A 30 10.67 15.23 -8.88
CA GLY A 30 10.40 14.40 -7.70
C GLY A 30 11.54 13.44 -7.35
N ARG A 31 12.23 12.89 -8.35
CA ARG A 31 13.36 11.97 -8.17
C ARG A 31 14.66 12.71 -7.86
N TYR A 32 14.86 13.88 -8.45
CA TYR A 32 16.07 14.68 -8.29
C TYR A 32 16.11 15.43 -6.95
N TYR A 33 15.02 16.10 -6.55
CA TYR A 33 14.96 16.91 -5.32
C TYR A 33 14.34 16.17 -4.13
N GLY A 34 13.55 15.13 -4.36
CA GLY A 34 12.75 14.47 -3.33
C GLY A 34 11.42 15.20 -3.05
N GLN A 35 10.45 14.46 -2.50
CA GLN A 35 9.10 15.01 -2.26
C GLN A 35 9.06 16.03 -1.12
N THR A 36 9.94 15.91 -0.12
CA THR A 36 10.02 16.84 1.03
C THR A 36 10.43 18.24 0.59
N ALA A 37 11.53 18.36 -0.16
CA ALA A 37 12.01 19.63 -0.68
C ALA A 37 10.97 20.31 -1.59
N LEU A 38 10.33 19.53 -2.47
CA LEU A 38 9.25 20.06 -3.32
C LEU A 38 8.06 20.57 -2.49
N LYS A 39 7.66 19.87 -1.42
CA LYS A 39 6.55 20.30 -0.55
C LYS A 39 6.87 21.62 0.16
N GLU A 40 8.11 21.83 0.57
CA GLU A 40 8.56 23.09 1.17
C GLU A 40 8.54 24.24 0.16
N GLN A 41 9.03 24.00 -1.07
CA GLN A 41 8.95 24.98 -2.16
C GLN A 41 7.50 25.36 -2.49
N TYR A 42 6.59 24.37 -2.57
CA TYR A 42 5.17 24.63 -2.79
C TYR A 42 4.50 25.43 -1.66
N LYS A 43 4.92 25.21 -0.41
CA LYS A 43 4.47 26.02 0.73
C LYS A 43 4.98 27.46 0.64
N ALA A 44 6.25 27.65 0.28
CA ALA A 44 6.85 28.98 0.12
C ALA A 44 6.18 29.79 -1.01
N LEU A 45 5.71 29.10 -2.06
CA LEU A 45 4.94 29.70 -3.16
C LEU A 45 3.48 30.02 -2.79
N GLY A 46 3.03 29.74 -1.55
CA GLY A 46 1.65 29.95 -1.13
C GLY A 46 0.63 29.06 -1.84
N SER A 47 1.09 27.97 -2.48
CA SER A 47 0.19 27.09 -3.23
C SER A 47 -0.77 26.37 -2.26
N LYS A 48 -2.07 26.43 -2.56
CA LYS A 48 -3.09 25.74 -1.76
C LYS A 48 -2.91 24.22 -1.89
N GLN A 49 -3.06 23.51 -0.77
CA GLN A 49 -3.08 22.05 -0.77
C GLN A 49 -4.13 21.54 -1.77
N SER A 50 -3.73 20.55 -2.59
CA SER A 50 -4.62 20.03 -3.62
C SER A 50 -5.82 19.31 -3.00
N LYS A 51 -7.01 19.50 -3.57
CA LYS A 51 -8.25 18.77 -3.19
C LYS A 51 -8.09 17.25 -3.23
N THR A 52 -7.11 16.76 -4.00
CA THR A 52 -6.77 15.34 -4.18
C THR A 52 -6.30 14.65 -2.89
N GLU A 53 -5.80 15.39 -1.89
CA GLU A 53 -5.32 14.82 -0.63
C GLU A 53 -6.46 14.15 0.17
N ALA A 54 -7.66 14.74 0.16
CA ALA A 54 -8.84 14.15 0.80
C ALA A 54 -9.28 12.85 0.12
N HIS A 55 -9.21 12.78 -1.22
CA HIS A 55 -9.52 11.55 -1.95
C HIS A 55 -8.49 10.45 -1.70
N PHE A 56 -7.20 10.82 -1.63
CA PHE A 56 -6.13 9.88 -1.34
C PHE A 56 -6.24 9.28 0.07
N THR A 57 -6.50 10.11 1.09
CA THR A 57 -6.70 9.64 2.47
C THR A 57 -7.92 8.73 2.60
N LYS A 58 -9.01 9.04 1.89
CA LYS A 58 -10.19 8.15 1.79
C LYS A 58 -9.82 6.79 1.17
N GLY A 59 -9.05 6.79 0.08
CA GLY A 59 -8.55 5.57 -0.56
C GLY A 59 -7.69 4.71 0.37
N ILE A 60 -6.76 5.33 1.10
CA ILE A 60 -5.92 4.63 2.10
C ILE A 60 -6.79 3.97 3.18
N LYS A 61 -7.78 4.69 3.71
CA LYS A 61 -8.68 4.16 4.74
C LYS A 61 -9.43 2.92 4.24
N PHE A 62 -9.93 2.97 3.00
CA PHE A 62 -10.59 1.84 2.36
C PHE A 62 -9.66 0.64 2.22
N HIS A 63 -8.46 0.83 1.66
CA HIS A 63 -7.49 -0.27 1.51
C HIS A 63 -7.12 -0.89 2.85
N LYS A 64 -6.91 -0.08 3.90
CA LYS A 64 -6.60 -0.60 5.24
C LYS A 64 -7.74 -1.46 5.79
N ALA A 65 -8.99 -1.01 5.65
CA ALA A 65 -10.17 -1.77 6.07
C ALA A 65 -10.31 -3.07 5.27
N TYR A 66 -10.16 -2.99 3.95
CA TYR A 66 -10.23 -4.15 3.05
C TYR A 66 -9.17 -5.21 3.41
N TYR A 67 -7.91 -4.81 3.57
CA TYR A 67 -6.83 -5.72 3.97
C TYR A 67 -7.08 -6.35 5.34
N ARG A 68 -7.64 -5.60 6.29
CA ARG A 68 -8.01 -6.15 7.61
C ARG A 68 -9.07 -7.24 7.46
N SER A 69 -10.15 -6.95 6.73
CA SER A 69 -11.22 -7.91 6.48
C SER A 69 -10.73 -9.15 5.73
N TYR A 70 -9.86 -8.98 4.73
CA TYR A 70 -9.24 -10.08 4.00
C TYR A 70 -8.41 -10.98 4.91
N ARG A 71 -7.59 -10.40 5.81
CA ARG A 71 -6.79 -11.18 6.78
C ARG A 71 -7.67 -12.00 7.72
N ILE A 72 -8.76 -11.40 8.23
CA ILE A 72 -9.70 -12.09 9.12
C ILE A 72 -10.40 -13.22 8.38
N LYS A 73 -10.93 -12.97 7.17
CA LYS A 73 -11.55 -14.01 6.33
C LYS A 73 -10.57 -15.16 6.04
N ARG A 74 -9.31 -14.83 5.73
CA ARG A 74 -8.27 -15.84 5.50
C ARG A 74 -8.03 -16.69 6.74
N LEU A 75 -7.96 -16.08 7.92
CA LEU A 75 -7.78 -16.79 9.19
C LEU A 75 -8.97 -17.71 9.48
N LEU A 76 -10.20 -17.22 9.32
CA LEU A 76 -11.42 -18.03 9.50
C LEU A 76 -11.48 -19.22 8.52
N MET A 77 -11.10 -19.01 7.26
CA MET A 77 -11.01 -20.11 6.28
C MET A 77 -9.99 -21.17 6.70
N ILE A 78 -8.80 -20.75 7.16
CA ILE A 78 -7.77 -21.70 7.62
C ILE A 78 -8.25 -22.48 8.85
N LEU A 79 -8.83 -21.80 9.84
CA LEU A 79 -9.38 -22.47 11.02
C LEU A 79 -10.51 -23.45 10.67
N GLY A 80 -11.40 -23.05 9.76
CA GLY A 80 -12.47 -23.94 9.27
C GLY A 80 -11.89 -25.18 8.58
N LEU A 81 -10.86 -25.01 7.76
CA LEU A 81 -10.21 -26.13 7.05
C LEU A 81 -9.52 -27.09 8.03
N ILE A 82 -8.82 -26.58 9.04
CA ILE A 82 -8.22 -27.39 10.11
C ILE A 82 -9.29 -28.18 10.87
N LEU A 83 -10.42 -27.54 11.19
CA LEU A 83 -11.52 -28.17 11.92
C LEU A 83 -12.17 -29.30 11.11
N VAL A 84 -12.35 -29.10 9.80
CA VAL A 84 -12.84 -30.15 8.88
C VAL A 84 -11.86 -31.34 8.84
N ILE A 85 -10.55 -31.09 8.70
CA ILE A 85 -9.53 -32.15 8.73
C ILE A 85 -9.58 -32.91 10.05
N ALA A 86 -9.67 -32.21 11.19
CA ALA A 86 -9.73 -32.85 12.50
C ALA A 86 -10.96 -33.76 12.65
N ILE A 87 -12.12 -33.35 12.14
CA ILE A 87 -13.34 -34.18 12.13
C ILE A 87 -13.14 -35.41 11.25
N LEU A 88 -12.58 -35.26 10.05
CA LEU A 88 -12.32 -36.39 9.14
C LEU A 88 -11.36 -37.41 9.77
N VAL A 89 -10.25 -36.94 10.34
CA VAL A 89 -9.27 -37.80 11.02
C VAL A 89 -9.89 -38.47 12.25
N GLY A 90 -10.63 -37.72 13.07
CA GLY A 90 -11.31 -38.28 14.24
C GLY A 90 -12.37 -39.32 13.88
N SER A 91 -13.11 -39.09 12.79
CA SER A 91 -14.12 -40.04 12.29
C SER A 91 -13.47 -41.31 11.73
N PHE A 92 -12.37 -41.16 11.00
CA PHE A 92 -11.57 -42.28 10.50
C PHE A 92 -10.97 -43.12 11.63
N MET A 93 -10.38 -42.49 12.65
CA MET A 93 -9.85 -43.18 13.82
C MET A 93 -10.91 -43.94 14.61
N ARG A 94 -12.14 -43.41 14.68
CA ARG A 94 -13.26 -44.07 15.37
C ARG A 94 -13.84 -45.25 14.58
N TRP A 95 -13.71 -45.24 13.26
CA TRP A 95 -14.13 -46.36 12.40
C TRP A 95 -13.10 -47.49 12.36
N SER A 96 -11.81 -47.16 12.51
CA SER A 96 -10.71 -48.13 12.51
C SER A 96 -10.49 -48.86 13.85
N LYS A 97 -11.17 -48.44 14.92
CA LYS A 97 -11.19 -49.12 16.23
C LYS A 97 -12.46 -49.95 16.37
#